data_AF-A0A6I5RJZ6-F1
#
_entry.id   AF-A0A6I5RJZ6-F1
#
_cell.length_a   1.000
_cell.length_b   1.000
_cell.length_c   1.000
_cell.angle_alpha   90.00
_cell.angle_beta   90.00
_cell.angle_gamma   90.00
#
_symmetry.space_group_name_H-M   'P 1'
#
loop_
_entity.id
_entity.type
_entity.pdbx_description
1 polymer ?
#
loop_
_entity_poly.entity_id
_entity_poly.type
_entity_poly.pdbx_seq_one_letter_code
_entity_poly.pdbx_strand_id
1 'polypeptide(L)'
;SRALNRLSRHSTHQRSLQKLQSALPERTSITPLETASLTERKEALQNALVNLPEQHRQILEMNFYQGLSHSEIAQQLNIPIGTVKSKARKGLMTLRQSLGEAVQ
;
A
#
# COMPACT_ATOMS: atom_id res chain seq x y z
N SER A 1 -18.96 3.28 -23.53
CA SER A 1 -17.55 3.43 -23.97
C SER A 1 -16.66 3.85 -22.80
N ARG A 2 -15.97 2.89 -22.14
CA ARG A 2 -15.04 3.13 -21.01
C ARG A 2 -13.67 2.45 -21.22
N ALA A 3 -13.31 2.17 -22.46
CA ALA A 3 -12.06 1.51 -22.83
C ALA A 3 -10.88 2.50 -23.01
N LEU A 4 -11.11 3.80 -22.85
CA LEU A 4 -10.15 4.85 -23.19
C LEU A 4 -9.35 5.40 -21.98
N ASN A 5 -9.54 4.86 -20.78
CA ASN A 5 -8.83 5.33 -19.57
C ASN A 5 -7.72 4.36 -19.09
N ARG A 6 -7.23 3.48 -19.97
CA ARG A 6 -6.26 2.43 -19.60
C ARG A 6 -4.86 2.57 -20.16
N LEU A 7 -4.57 3.52 -21.06
CA LEU A 7 -3.26 3.58 -21.73
C LEU A 7 -2.52 4.93 -21.73
N SER A 8 -2.88 5.86 -20.85
CA SER A 8 -2.16 7.16 -20.78
C SER A 8 -1.53 7.48 -19.43
N ARG A 9 -1.68 6.61 -18.41
CA ARG A 9 -1.09 6.86 -17.08
C ARG A 9 0.19 6.09 -16.79
N HIS A 10 0.52 5.06 -17.57
CA HIS A 10 1.70 4.23 -17.29
C HIS A 10 2.97 4.61 -18.07
N SER A 11 2.88 5.21 -19.26
CA SER A 11 4.05 5.46 -20.13
C SER A 11 4.73 6.81 -19.90
N THR A 12 4.00 7.85 -19.50
CA THR A 12 4.57 9.20 -19.26
C THR A 12 5.37 9.26 -17.95
N HIS A 13 4.96 8.48 -16.93
CA HIS A 13 5.70 8.38 -15.67
C HIS A 13 6.98 7.57 -15.80
N GLN A 14 7.00 6.52 -16.63
CA GLN A 14 8.19 5.68 -16.84
C GLN A 14 9.40 6.47 -17.35
N ARG A 15 9.20 7.40 -18.29
CA ARG A 15 10.28 8.25 -18.82
C ARG A 15 10.81 9.28 -17.81
N SER A 16 9.95 9.80 -16.92
CA SER A 16 10.40 10.72 -15.87
C SER A 16 11.14 9.98 -14.75
N LEU A 17 10.74 8.75 -14.42
CA LEU A 17 11.42 7.91 -13.42
C LEU A 17 12.85 7.53 -13.85
N GLN A 18 13.05 7.21 -15.13
CA GLN A 18 14.39 6.90 -15.67
C GLN A 18 15.38 8.06 -15.55
N LYS A 19 14.91 9.31 -15.75
CA LYS A 19 15.74 10.52 -15.59
C LYS A 19 16.05 10.87 -14.13
N LEU A 20 15.16 10.51 -13.20
CA LEU A 20 15.38 10.67 -11.76
C LEU A 20 16.36 9.62 -11.20
N GLN A 21 16.31 8.37 -11.69
CA GLN A 21 17.20 7.30 -11.26
C GLN A 21 18.69 7.59 -11.48
N SER A 22 19.04 8.29 -12.55
CA SER A 22 20.43 8.68 -12.85
C SER A 22 20.96 9.84 -11.99
N ALA A 23 20.11 10.48 -11.19
CA ALA A 23 20.45 11.63 -10.35
C ALA A 23 20.42 11.31 -8.84
N LEU A 24 20.25 10.04 -8.45
CA LEU A 24 20.19 9.63 -7.05
C LEU A 24 21.60 9.60 -6.45
N PRO A 25 21.81 10.19 -5.25
CA PRO A 25 23.09 10.11 -4.55
C PRO A 25 23.44 8.65 -4.25
N GLU A 26 24.74 8.38 -4.07
CA GLU A 26 25.29 7.08 -3.70
C GLU A 26 24.45 6.41 -2.62
N ARG A 27 24.23 5.09 -2.76
CA ARG A 27 23.50 4.26 -1.79
C ARG A 27 23.94 4.62 -0.38
N THR A 28 23.07 5.28 0.38
CA THR A 28 23.21 5.43 1.81
C THR A 28 23.26 4.01 2.38
N SER A 29 24.43 3.56 2.81
CA SER A 29 24.58 2.26 3.47
C SER A 29 23.79 2.33 4.78
N ILE A 30 22.65 1.63 4.81
CA ILE A 30 21.79 1.53 5.98
C ILE A 30 22.65 1.02 7.15
N THR A 31 22.74 1.79 8.22
CA THR A 31 23.54 1.42 9.39
C THR A 31 22.90 0.23 10.12
N PRO A 32 23.67 -0.56 10.90
CA PRO A 32 23.11 -1.65 11.69
C PRO A 32 21.95 -1.21 12.60
N LEU A 33 22.05 -0.02 13.20
CA LEU A 33 20.98 0.57 14.01
C LEU A 33 19.70 0.83 13.19
N GLU A 34 19.83 1.39 11.98
CA GLU A 34 18.69 1.59 11.08
C GLU A 34 18.09 0.26 10.62
N THR A 35 18.89 -0.77 10.37
CA THR A 35 18.37 -2.10 10.00
C THR A 35 17.58 -2.76 11.14
N ALA A 36 18.03 -2.60 12.39
CA ALA A 36 17.29 -3.08 13.56
C ALA A 36 15.93 -2.36 13.68
N SER A 37 15.92 -1.02 13.59
CA SER A 37 14.68 -0.23 13.63
C SER A 37 13.71 -0.60 12.50
N LEU A 38 14.21 -0.85 11.29
CA LEU A 38 13.38 -1.32 10.17
C LEU A 38 12.77 -2.70 10.43
N THR A 39 13.51 -3.58 11.09
CA THR A 39 13.05 -4.93 11.43
C THR A 39 11.93 -4.85 12.47
N GLU A 40 12.11 -4.07 13.53
CA GLU A 40 11.08 -3.83 14.55
C GLU A 40 9.79 -3.24 13.95
N ARG A 41 9.92 -2.21 13.10
CA ARG A 41 8.76 -1.62 12.40
C ARG A 41 8.06 -2.62 11.50
N LYS A 42 8.81 -3.48 10.82
CA LYS A 42 8.26 -4.53 9.96
C LYS A 42 7.49 -5.55 10.80
N GLU A 43 8.03 -5.99 11.93
CA GLU A 43 7.36 -6.92 12.84
C GLU A 43 6.07 -6.32 13.42
N ALA A 44 6.12 -5.06 13.87
CA ALA A 44 4.94 -4.33 14.33
C ALA A 44 3.85 -4.25 13.25
N LEU A 45 4.23 -3.94 12.00
CA LEU A 45 3.32 -3.91 10.87
C LEU A 45 2.71 -5.29 10.56
N GLN A 46 3.52 -6.35 10.60
CA GLN A 46 3.04 -7.71 10.36
C GLN A 46 2.03 -8.13 11.44
N ASN A 47 2.33 -7.88 12.71
CA ASN A 47 1.41 -8.15 13.82
C ASN A 47 0.10 -7.36 13.67
N ALA A 48 0.19 -6.09 13.30
CA ALA A 48 -0.97 -5.25 13.02
C ALA A 48 -1.83 -5.78 11.86
N LEU A 49 -1.20 -6.26 10.79
CA LEU A 49 -1.89 -6.86 9.65
C LEU A 49 -2.56 -8.18 10.00
N VAL A 50 -1.93 -9.03 10.84
CA VAL A 50 -2.50 -10.30 11.32
C VAL A 50 -3.78 -10.06 12.11
N ASN A 51 -3.78 -9.05 12.98
CA ASN A 51 -4.93 -8.68 13.81
C ASN A 51 -6.10 -8.03 13.05
N LEU A 52 -5.89 -7.68 11.77
CA LEU A 52 -6.93 -7.09 10.95
C LEU A 52 -7.94 -8.15 10.50
N PRO A 53 -9.26 -7.86 10.52
CA PRO A 53 -10.25 -8.74 9.93
C PRO A 53 -9.88 -9.06 8.47
N GLU A 54 -10.02 -10.33 8.08
CA GLU A 54 -9.56 -10.83 6.78
C GLU A 54 -10.10 -9.99 5.61
N GLN A 55 -11.37 -9.60 5.67
CA GLN A 55 -11.99 -8.78 4.62
C GLN A 55 -11.41 -7.36 4.50
N HIS A 56 -10.87 -6.80 5.58
CA HIS A 56 -10.18 -5.51 5.53
C HIS A 56 -8.77 -5.70 4.96
N ARG A 57 -8.06 -6.73 5.43
CA ARG A 57 -6.71 -7.08 4.96
C ARG A 57 -6.70 -7.36 3.46
N GLN A 58 -7.62 -8.19 2.96
CA GLN A 58 -7.74 -8.51 1.54
C GLN A 58 -7.88 -7.27 0.66
N ILE A 59 -8.72 -6.30 1.06
CA ILE A 59 -8.91 -5.05 0.31
C ILE A 59 -7.64 -4.20 0.30
N LEU A 60 -6.94 -4.11 1.44
CA LEU A 60 -5.68 -3.40 1.52
C LEU A 60 -4.60 -4.08 0.68
N GLU A 61 -4.50 -5.40 0.70
CA GLU A 61 -3.54 -6.15 -0.10
C GLU A 61 -3.78 -5.97 -1.61
N MET A 62 -5.03 -6.08 -2.05
CA MET A 62 -5.39 -5.82 -3.45
C MET A 62 -5.05 -4.38 -3.87
N ASN A 63 -5.21 -3.40 -2.97
CA ASN A 63 -4.90 -2.02 -3.29
C ASN A 63 -3.39 -1.74 -3.32
N PHE A 64 -2.66 -2.14 -2.27
CA PHE A 64 -1.26 -1.79 -2.07
C PHE A 64 -0.29 -2.74 -2.78
N TYR A 65 -0.53 -4.05 -2.77
CA TYR A 65 0.36 -5.03 -3.41
C TYR A 65 -0.01 -5.31 -4.85
N GLN A 66 -1.30 -5.36 -5.17
CA GLN A 66 -1.76 -5.64 -6.54
C GLN A 66 -2.03 -4.37 -7.36
N GLY A 67 -1.98 -3.19 -6.73
CA GLY A 67 -2.16 -1.90 -7.40
C GLY A 67 -3.59 -1.65 -7.91
N LEU A 68 -4.58 -2.42 -7.45
CA LEU A 68 -5.96 -2.31 -7.92
C LEU A 68 -6.66 -1.08 -7.33
N SER A 69 -7.40 -0.37 -8.17
CA SER A 69 -8.29 0.71 -7.74
C SER A 69 -9.47 0.17 -6.95
N HIS A 70 -10.08 1.01 -6.10
CA HIS A 70 -11.30 0.63 -5.37
C HIS A 70 -12.45 0.15 -6.27
N SER A 71 -12.53 0.64 -7.52
CA SER A 71 -13.52 0.17 -8.50
C SER A 71 -13.21 -1.22 -9.03
N GLU A 72 -11.94 -1.54 -9.28
CA GLU A 72 -11.52 -2.88 -9.73
C GLU A 72 -11.70 -3.91 -8.63
N ILE A 73 -11.36 -3.55 -7.38
CA ILE A 73 -11.61 -4.39 -6.21
C ILE A 73 -13.12 -4.66 -6.03
N ALA A 74 -13.96 -3.63 -6.19
CA ALA A 74 -15.42 -3.77 -6.11
C ALA A 74 -15.97 -4.75 -7.15
N GLN A 75 -15.45 -4.69 -8.38
CA GLN A 75 -15.81 -5.61 -9.46
C GLN A 75 -15.34 -7.04 -9.19
N GLN A 76 -14.09 -7.19 -8.76
CA GLN A 76 -13.48 -8.51 -8.53
C GLN A 76 -14.09 -9.25 -7.33
N LEU A 77 -14.46 -8.52 -6.28
CA LEU A 77 -15.11 -9.09 -5.08
C LEU A 77 -16.64 -9.10 -5.19
N ASN A 78 -17.21 -8.58 -6.28
CA ASN A 78 -18.65 -8.42 -6.49
C ASN A 78 -19.38 -7.75 -5.30
N ILE A 79 -18.82 -6.64 -4.81
CA ILE A 79 -19.39 -5.85 -3.70
C ILE A 79 -19.48 -4.35 -4.08
N PRO A 80 -20.36 -3.57 -3.44
CA PRO A 80 -20.45 -2.14 -3.72
C PRO A 80 -19.14 -1.39 -3.45
N ILE A 81 -18.79 -0.42 -4.30
CA ILE A 81 -17.60 0.43 -4.12
C ILE A 81 -17.61 1.19 -2.78
N GLY A 82 -18.80 1.53 -2.26
CA GLY A 82 -18.95 2.12 -0.92
C GLY A 82 -18.49 1.18 0.20
N THR A 83 -18.74 -0.12 0.04
CA THR A 83 -18.27 -1.18 0.96
C THR A 83 -16.76 -1.34 0.88
N VAL A 84 -16.18 -1.26 -0.32
CA VAL A 84 -14.71 -1.30 -0.48
C VAL A 84 -14.08 -0.11 0.24
N LYS A 85 -14.57 1.10 -0.01
CA LYS A 85 -14.05 2.33 0.63
C LYS A 85 -14.20 2.30 2.15
N SER A 86 -15.33 1.83 2.67
CA SER A 86 -15.57 1.79 4.12
C SER A 86 -14.68 0.75 4.80
N LYS A 87 -14.51 -0.44 4.20
CA LYS A 87 -13.58 -1.48 4.69
C LYS A 87 -12.12 -1.03 4.63
N ALA A 88 -11.70 -0.40 3.53
CA ALA A 88 -10.34 0.15 3.40
C ALA A 88 -10.07 1.22 4.47
N ARG A 89 -11.02 2.15 4.69
CA ARG A 89 -10.90 3.17 5.73
C ARG A 89 -10.79 2.55 7.12
N LYS A 90 -11.65 1.58 7.46
CA LYS A 90 -11.61 0.89 8.75
C LYS A 90 -10.28 0.15 8.93
N GLY A 91 -9.83 -0.57 7.91
CA GLY A 91 -8.54 -1.26 7.92
C GLY A 91 -7.37 -0.30 8.21
N LEU A 92 -7.29 0.82 7.50
CA LEU A 92 -6.25 1.84 7.72
C LEU A 92 -6.33 2.48 9.10
N MET A 93 -7.53 2.73 9.63
CA MET A 93 -7.69 3.27 10.98
C MET A 93 -7.18 2.29 12.04
N THR A 94 -7.51 1.00 11.91
CA THR A 94 -7.02 -0.02 12.84
C THR A 94 -5.50 -0.17 12.77
N LEU A 95 -4.91 -0.16 11.56
CA LEU A 95 -3.46 -0.17 11.39
C LEU A 95 -2.81 1.07 12.02
N ARG A 96 -3.39 2.27 11.84
CA ARG A 96 -2.87 3.48 12.48
C ARG A 96 -2.91 3.41 14.00
N GLN A 97 -3.97 2.83 14.57
CA GLN A 97 -4.09 2.67 16.02
C GLN A 97 -3.01 1.70 16.53
N SER A 98 -2.89 0.52 15.93
CA SER A 98 -1.94 -0.50 16.39
C SER A 98 -0.48 -0.09 16.18
N LEU A 99 -0.15 0.58 15.08
CA LEU A 99 1.20 1.10 14.86
C LEU A 99 1.48 2.38 15.65
N GLY A 100 0.47 3.21 15.91
CA GLY A 100 0.61 4.38 16.77
C GLY A 100 0.93 4.01 18.22
N GLU A 101 0.42 2.87 18.69
CA GLU A 101 0.77 2.27 19.98
C GLU A 101 2.14 1.56 19.95
N ALA A 102 2.52 0.94 18.82
CA ALA A 102 3.75 0.16 18.71
C ALA A 102 5.01 0.98 18.37
N VAL A 103 4.89 2.26 18.00
CA VAL A 103 5.99 3.14 17.55
C VAL A 103 6.20 4.33 18.49
N GLN A 104 5.79 4.22 19.75
CA GLN A 104 6.08 5.22 20.80
C GLN A 104 7.35 4.90 21.58
#